data_AF-A0A3M1Z771-F1
#
_entry.id   AF-A0A3M1Z771-F1
#
_cell.length_a   1.000
_cell.length_b   1.000
_cell.length_c   1.000
_cell.angle_alpha   90.00
_cell.angle_beta   90.00
_cell.angle_gamma   90.00
#
_symmetry.space_group_name_H-M   'P 1'
#
loop_
_entity.id
_entity.type
_entity.pdbx_description
1 polymer ?
#
loop_
_entity_poly.entity_id
_entity_poly.type
_entity_poly.pdbx_seq_one_letter_code
_entity_poly.pdbx_strand_id
1 'polypeptide(L)'
;MASQSPLNRRAVILLSDGADYGGVSRSEREDALRRATVNGVPVYTIGLGYGTDRTYLQELSRGTNAIFTESPSSDQLVSIYTQLANRFRSQYVLSVTTGDLAFDGTEYGFGVSATINDMQTNVAEGVLRMPIPVPIVEFNEGQFADPIAEPHIVNVTVRSDDPVTGVTFSIDGEVVSTSYGFAIEPVLLQPGTHTLEVAVTDANGDTGSAAVDFEVAALPTEITLVVPEGEVSEPFTVSVVQGTTQTEGLVAVYSLDGEVVGESTTAPDFALTVDPFPLPAGEHTLSVAFTNAGGATTVVEAPFTLGNMPPRVELGIEEGLTISEPTDITVDA
;
A
#
# COMPACT_ATOMS: atom_id res chain seq x y z
N MET A 1 37.26 35.12 1.20
CA MET A 1 36.60 33.83 1.54
C MET A 1 36.05 33.81 2.97
N ALA A 2 36.77 34.26 4.02
CA ALA A 2 36.20 34.34 5.39
C ALA A 2 35.18 35.48 5.61
N SER A 3 35.22 36.55 4.79
CA SER A 3 34.37 37.76 4.94
C SER A 3 32.93 37.61 4.43
N GLN A 4 32.53 36.44 3.95
CA GLN A 4 31.18 36.18 3.42
C GLN A 4 30.49 34.98 4.11
N SER A 5 31.06 34.43 5.18
CA SER A 5 30.42 33.38 5.96
C SER A 5 29.26 33.97 6.80
N PRO A 6 28.00 33.53 6.64
CA PRO A 6 26.87 33.99 7.46
C PRO A 6 26.98 33.51 8.93
N LEU A 7 27.87 32.56 9.21
CA LEU A 7 28.17 32.10 10.55
C LEU A 7 29.34 32.91 11.14
N ASN A 8 29.05 33.73 12.14
CA ASN A 8 30.05 34.42 12.96
C ASN A 8 30.81 33.38 13.80
N ARG A 9 31.96 32.94 13.32
CA ARG A 9 32.86 32.09 14.11
C ARG A 9 33.51 32.92 15.20
N ARG A 10 33.04 32.74 16.44
CA ARG A 10 33.60 33.40 17.63
C ARG A 10 34.49 32.40 18.35
N ALA A 11 35.76 32.74 18.54
CA ALA A 11 36.70 31.98 19.35
C ALA A 11 37.55 32.97 20.14
N VAL A 12 37.99 32.57 21.33
CA VAL A 12 38.93 33.34 22.15
C VAL A 12 40.28 32.62 22.14
N ILE A 13 41.36 33.39 21.99
CA ILE A 13 42.71 32.92 22.28
C ILE A 13 43.18 33.68 23.51
N LEU A 14 43.36 32.97 24.63
CA LEU A 14 43.75 33.51 25.91
C LEU A 14 45.22 33.16 26.19
N LEU A 15 46.10 34.14 26.11
CA LEU A 15 47.47 34.05 26.61
C LEU A 15 47.51 34.55 28.05
N SER A 16 47.76 33.67 29.01
CA SER A 16 47.70 34.01 30.44
C SER A 16 48.52 33.04 31.30
N ASP A 17 48.93 33.45 32.50
CA ASP A 17 49.44 32.55 33.53
C ASP A 17 48.31 31.87 34.31
N GLY A 18 47.05 32.26 34.09
CA GLY A 18 45.87 31.66 34.70
C GLY A 18 45.63 32.05 36.16
N ALA A 19 46.46 32.93 36.73
CA ALA A 19 46.33 33.35 38.12
C ALA A 19 45.56 34.67 38.24
N ASP A 20 44.73 34.76 39.28
CA ASP A 20 43.98 35.97 39.63
C ASP A 20 44.58 36.60 40.89
N TYR A 21 45.01 37.85 40.80
CA TYR A 21 45.71 38.58 41.87
C TYR A 21 45.01 39.90 42.20
N GLY A 22 45.15 40.33 43.46
CA GLY A 22 44.74 41.67 43.89
C GLY A 22 43.27 41.80 44.31
N GLY A 23 42.48 40.72 44.28
CA GLY A 23 41.11 40.68 44.85
C GLY A 23 40.12 41.64 44.18
N VAL A 24 40.42 42.10 42.96
CA VAL A 24 39.57 43.02 42.19
C VAL A 24 38.47 42.24 41.46
N SER A 25 38.75 40.99 41.07
CA SER A 25 37.77 40.12 40.43
C SER A 25 36.62 39.80 41.38
N ARG A 26 35.39 39.92 40.87
CA ARG A 26 34.17 39.49 41.54
C ARG A 26 33.61 38.18 40.97
N SER A 27 34.34 37.59 40.03
CA SER A 27 33.95 36.36 39.34
C SER A 27 34.64 35.16 39.96
N GLU A 28 33.89 34.07 40.06
CA GLU A 28 34.42 32.79 40.49
C GLU A 28 35.23 32.14 39.37
N ARG A 29 36.09 31.20 39.76
CA ARG A 29 36.99 30.49 38.85
C ARG A 29 36.26 29.84 37.66
N GLU A 30 35.10 29.25 37.90
CA GLU A 30 34.31 28.55 36.88
C GLU A 30 33.49 29.48 35.97
N ASP A 31 33.34 30.76 36.33
CA ASP A 31 32.45 31.68 35.63
C ASP A 31 32.81 31.86 34.16
N ALA A 32 34.11 31.89 33.85
CA ALA A 32 34.61 32.04 32.49
C ALA A 32 34.23 30.83 31.63
N LEU A 33 34.42 29.61 32.15
CA LEU A 33 34.04 28.38 31.47
C LEU A 33 32.52 28.33 31.27
N ARG A 34 31.74 28.56 32.32
CA ARG A 34 30.27 28.54 32.25
C ARG A 34 29.73 29.50 31.19
N ARG A 35 30.25 30.74 31.17
CA ARG A 35 29.86 31.75 30.17
C ARG A 35 30.28 31.34 28.76
N ALA A 36 31.49 30.83 28.58
CA ALA A 36 31.98 30.40 27.27
C ALA A 36 31.15 29.24 26.70
N THR A 37 30.80 28.26 27.53
CA THR A 37 29.94 27.13 27.14
C THR A 37 28.52 27.59 26.78
N VAL A 38 27.88 28.43 27.60
CA VAL A 38 26.53 28.97 27.31
C VAL A 38 26.48 29.74 26.00
N ASN A 39 27.55 30.48 25.67
CA ASN A 39 27.61 31.28 24.45
C ASN A 39 28.19 30.51 23.25
N GLY A 40 28.52 29.22 23.40
CA GLY A 40 29.12 28.40 22.34
C GLY A 40 30.47 28.93 21.84
N VAL A 41 31.27 29.57 22.70
CA VAL A 41 32.55 30.19 22.35
C VAL A 41 33.72 29.30 22.80
N PRO A 42 34.45 28.64 21.89
CA PRO A 42 35.67 27.92 22.25
C PRO A 42 36.78 28.87 22.74
N VAL A 43 37.45 28.49 23.84
CA VAL A 43 38.53 29.27 24.46
C VAL A 43 39.85 28.51 24.40
N TYR A 44 40.71 28.91 23.48
CA TYR A 44 42.06 28.36 23.33
C TYR A 44 42.98 29.03 24.35
N THR A 45 43.66 28.26 25.19
CA THR A 45 44.50 28.82 26.25
C THR A 45 45.98 28.57 25.99
N ILE A 46 46.82 29.56 26.24
CA ILE A 46 48.28 29.50 26.12
C ILE A 46 48.87 29.91 27.47
N GLY A 47 49.49 28.96 28.17
CA GLY A 47 50.20 29.20 29.42
C GLY A 47 51.61 29.71 29.16
N LEU A 48 51.92 30.97 29.51
CA LEU A 48 53.25 31.57 29.30
C LEU A 48 54.10 31.55 30.57
N GLY A 49 55.32 31.02 30.45
CA GLY A 49 56.32 31.01 31.53
C GLY A 49 56.15 29.85 32.52
N TYR A 50 56.87 29.93 33.64
CA TYR A 50 56.83 28.93 34.70
C TYR A 50 55.86 29.35 35.80
N GLY A 51 55.17 28.38 36.41
CA GLY A 51 54.24 28.63 37.52
C GLY A 51 52.83 29.04 37.11
N THR A 52 52.43 28.78 35.86
CA THR A 52 51.05 29.01 35.43
C THR A 52 50.07 28.11 36.18
N ASP A 53 48.86 28.60 36.43
CA ASP A 53 47.71 27.81 36.85
C ASP A 53 47.22 26.93 35.68
N ARG A 54 48.00 25.89 35.41
CA ARG A 54 47.78 24.92 34.34
C ARG A 54 46.40 24.27 34.44
N THR A 55 45.98 23.96 35.66
CA THR A 55 44.69 23.31 35.93
C THR A 55 43.55 24.19 35.42
N TYR A 56 43.54 25.47 35.77
CA TYR A 56 42.54 26.41 35.28
C TYR A 56 42.52 26.53 33.76
N LEU A 57 43.69 26.76 33.15
CA LEU A 57 43.78 26.97 31.71
C LEU A 57 43.38 25.73 30.91
N GLN A 58 43.69 24.53 31.40
CA GLN A 58 43.25 23.26 30.80
C GLN A 58 41.76 23.04 30.95
N GLU A 59 41.19 23.33 32.12
CA GLU A 59 39.77 23.19 32.39
C GLU A 59 38.95 24.12 31.49
N LEU A 60 39.35 25.39 31.36
CA LEU A 60 38.69 26.37 30.50
C LEU A 60 38.74 25.97 29.02
N SER A 61 39.88 25.49 28.51
CA SER A 61 39.97 25.09 27.11
C SER A 61 39.24 23.80 26.82
N ARG A 62 39.45 22.75 27.64
CA ARG A 62 38.82 21.44 27.41
C ARG A 62 37.31 21.52 27.57
N GLY A 63 36.83 22.28 28.56
CA GLY A 63 35.40 22.48 28.79
C GLY A 63 34.68 23.24 27.67
N THR A 64 35.42 23.89 26.77
CA THR A 64 34.88 24.61 25.60
C THR A 64 35.26 23.96 24.27
N ASN A 65 35.69 22.69 24.27
CA ASN A 65 36.15 21.94 23.10
C ASN A 65 37.34 22.59 22.36
N ALA A 66 38.16 23.34 23.09
CA ALA A 66 39.38 23.98 22.62
C ALA A 66 40.64 23.31 23.21
N ILE A 67 41.82 23.76 22.78
CA ILE A 67 43.10 23.20 23.23
C ILE A 67 43.84 24.17 24.17
N PHE A 68 44.52 23.60 25.15
CA PHE A 68 45.52 24.27 25.97
C PHE A 68 46.90 23.98 25.40
N THR A 69 47.78 24.99 25.36
CA THR A 69 49.18 24.85 24.97
C THR A 69 50.08 25.51 26.00
N GLU A 70 51.19 24.87 26.36
CA GLU A 70 52.23 25.48 27.21
C GLU A 70 53.29 26.16 26.36
N SER A 71 53.75 27.32 26.82
CA SER A 71 54.83 28.10 26.22
C SER A 71 55.82 28.48 27.31
N PRO A 72 56.82 27.63 27.63
CA PRO A 72 57.81 27.93 28.67
C PRO A 72 58.61 29.22 28.44
N SER A 73 58.76 29.65 27.18
CA SER A 73 59.33 30.96 26.80
C SER A 73 58.48 31.66 25.75
N SER A 74 58.68 32.97 25.57
CA SER A 74 58.00 33.77 24.55
C SER A 74 58.36 33.38 23.12
N ASP A 75 59.53 32.76 22.91
CA ASP A 75 60.02 32.39 21.58
C ASP A 75 59.15 31.33 20.90
N GLN A 76 58.37 30.56 21.66
CA GLN A 76 57.46 29.54 21.12
C GLN A 76 56.11 30.11 20.66
N LEU A 77 55.75 31.33 21.09
CA LEU A 77 54.44 31.93 20.81
C LEU A 77 54.18 32.04 19.31
N VAL A 78 55.20 32.38 18.52
CA VAL A 78 55.07 32.48 17.05
C VAL A 78 54.62 31.16 16.43
N SER A 79 55.20 30.04 16.86
CA SER A 79 54.81 28.71 16.38
C SER A 79 53.38 28.34 16.83
N ILE A 80 53.03 28.62 18.09
CA ILE A 80 51.71 28.33 18.65
C ILE A 80 50.61 29.10 17.91
N TYR A 81 50.79 30.41 17.71
CA TYR A 81 49.83 31.22 16.95
C TYR A 81 49.74 30.78 15.48
N THR A 82 50.84 30.35 14.87
CA THR A 82 50.85 29.84 13.48
C THR A 82 50.02 28.54 13.37
N GLN A 83 50.15 27.63 14.33
CA GLN A 83 49.37 26.38 14.37
C GLN A 83 47.87 26.65 14.57
N LEU A 84 47.52 27.54 15.51
CA LEU A 84 46.13 27.95 15.72
C LEU A 84 45.54 28.61 14.48
N ALA A 85 46.29 29.51 13.83
CA ALA A 85 45.86 30.15 12.58
C ALA A 85 45.60 29.12 11.47
N ASN A 86 46.46 28.11 11.31
CA ASN A 86 46.28 27.05 10.33
C ASN A 86 45.02 26.21 10.63
N ARG A 87 44.77 25.88 11.90
CA ARG A 87 43.59 25.14 12.33
C ARG A 87 42.28 25.89 12.06
N PHE A 88 42.24 27.20 12.34
CA PHE A 88 41.05 28.00 12.05
C PHE A 88 40.78 28.15 10.56
N ARG A 89 41.83 28.06 9.73
CA ARG A 89 41.72 28.14 8.27
C ARG A 89 41.34 26.81 7.61
N SER A 90 41.50 25.66 8.30
CA SER A 90 41.26 24.33 7.72
C SER A 90 39.88 23.73 8.03
N GLN A 91 39.05 24.37 8.85
CA GLN A 91 37.68 23.90 9.12
C GLN A 91 36.68 24.49 8.12
N TYR A 92 36.15 23.65 7.24
CA TYR A 92 35.09 23.97 6.30
C TYR A 92 33.79 23.28 6.71
N VAL A 93 32.67 23.97 6.58
CA VAL A 93 31.33 23.36 6.57
C VAL A 93 30.90 23.35 5.11
N LEU A 94 30.70 22.15 4.55
CA LEU A 94 30.16 21.99 3.22
C LEU A 94 28.64 21.86 3.35
N SER A 95 27.90 22.76 2.72
CA SER A 95 26.45 22.64 2.57
C SER A 95 26.18 22.19 1.14
N VAL A 96 25.51 21.06 0.99
CA VAL A 96 25.10 20.52 -0.30
C VAL A 96 23.62 20.76 -0.43
N THR A 97 23.22 21.48 -1.47
CA THR A 97 21.82 21.65 -1.83
C THR A 97 21.44 20.52 -2.79
N THR A 98 20.45 19.72 -2.41
CA THR A 98 20.04 18.50 -3.12
C THR A 98 19.16 18.76 -4.33
N GLY A 99 18.91 20.02 -4.72
CA GLY A 99 18.19 20.38 -5.95
C GLY A 99 16.86 19.65 -6.09
N ASP A 100 16.64 19.05 -7.27
CA ASP A 100 15.41 18.34 -7.67
C ASP A 100 15.44 16.84 -7.36
N LEU A 101 16.30 16.38 -6.43
CA LEU A 101 16.32 14.97 -6.03
C LEU A 101 15.02 14.60 -5.30
N ALA A 102 14.47 13.43 -5.63
CA ALA A 102 13.24 12.95 -5.03
C ALA A 102 13.46 12.57 -3.55
N PHE A 103 12.51 12.94 -2.69
CA PHE A 103 12.50 12.53 -1.28
C PHE A 103 11.88 11.16 -1.11
N ASP A 104 12.55 10.17 -1.70
CA ASP A 104 12.07 8.81 -1.83
C ASP A 104 13.01 7.80 -1.19
N GLY A 105 13.91 8.23 -0.30
CA GLY A 105 14.86 7.31 0.33
C GLY A 105 16.03 6.89 -0.57
N THR A 106 16.10 7.37 -1.82
CA THR A 106 17.17 7.00 -2.75
C THR A 106 18.53 7.46 -2.23
N GLU A 107 19.51 6.59 -2.36
CA GLU A 107 20.90 6.86 -2.01
C GLU A 107 21.69 7.35 -3.22
N TYR A 108 22.36 8.48 -3.07
CA TYR A 108 23.20 9.10 -4.09
C TYR A 108 24.65 9.10 -3.63
N GLY A 109 25.53 8.51 -4.44
CA GLY A 109 26.97 8.65 -4.25
C GLY A 109 27.42 10.08 -4.57
N PHE A 110 28.30 10.64 -3.76
CA PHE A 110 28.93 11.94 -4.03
C PHE A 110 30.44 11.90 -3.78
N GLY A 111 31.18 12.73 -4.50
CA GLY A 111 32.62 12.87 -4.37
C GLY A 111 33.02 14.31 -4.08
N VAL A 112 33.92 14.51 -3.11
CA VAL A 112 34.47 15.81 -2.76
C VAL A 112 35.98 15.79 -3.02
N SER A 113 36.46 16.75 -3.81
CA SER A 113 37.88 17.05 -3.94
C SER A 113 38.10 18.55 -3.78
N ALA A 114 39.30 18.93 -3.35
CA ALA A 114 39.73 20.32 -3.29
C ALA A 114 40.90 20.55 -4.26
N THR A 115 41.08 21.78 -4.72
CA THR A 115 42.29 22.20 -5.44
C THR A 115 43.09 23.11 -4.53
N ILE A 116 44.34 22.74 -4.26
CA ILE A 116 45.26 23.47 -3.41
C ILE A 116 46.52 23.75 -4.23
N ASN A 117 46.82 25.03 -4.50
CA ASN A 117 47.98 25.45 -5.30
C ASN A 117 48.06 24.72 -6.67
N ASP A 118 46.95 24.73 -7.42
CA ASP A 118 46.80 24.06 -8.73
C ASP A 118 46.99 22.54 -8.73
N MET A 119 47.07 21.90 -7.56
CA MET A 119 47.05 20.45 -7.39
C MET A 119 45.71 20.00 -6.80
N GLN A 120 45.08 19.02 -7.43
CA GLN A 120 43.86 18.41 -6.92
C GLN A 120 44.20 17.43 -5.80
N THR A 121 43.39 17.41 -4.74
CA THR A 121 43.45 16.36 -3.72
C THR A 121 42.88 15.06 -4.27
N ASN A 122 43.05 13.96 -3.53
CA ASN A 122 42.22 12.77 -3.75
C ASN A 122 40.73 13.13 -3.60
N VAL A 123 39.86 12.38 -4.28
CA VAL A 123 38.41 12.44 -4.07
C VAL A 123 38.10 11.66 -2.79
N ALA A 124 37.38 12.30 -1.88
CA ALA A 124 36.71 11.62 -0.77
C ALA A 124 35.28 11.32 -1.22
N GLU A 125 34.89 10.05 -1.18
CA GLU A 125 33.56 9.59 -1.57
C GLU A 125 32.66 9.42 -0.34
N GLY A 126 31.36 9.59 -0.53
CA GLY A 126 30.33 9.38 0.47
C GLY A 126 28.99 9.03 -0.18
N VAL A 127 28.03 8.66 0.66
CA VAL A 127 26.66 8.37 0.24
C VAL A 127 25.73 9.34 0.96
N LEU A 128 24.78 9.89 0.20
CA LEU A 128 23.72 10.75 0.69
C LEU A 128 22.37 10.08 0.43
N ARG A 129 21.68 9.68 1.49
CA ARG A 129 20.32 9.16 1.41
C ARG A 129 19.32 10.31 1.48
N MET A 130 18.40 10.39 0.52
CA MET A 130 17.28 11.33 0.61
C MET A 130 16.32 10.90 1.72
N PRO A 131 15.73 11.82 2.49
CA PRO A 131 14.72 11.45 3.47
C PRO A 131 13.43 10.98 2.77
N ILE A 132 12.59 10.25 3.49
CA ILE A 132 11.19 9.95 3.12
C ILE A 132 10.29 10.70 4.12
N PRO A 133 9.97 11.98 3.87
CA PRO A 133 9.17 12.81 4.78
C PRO A 133 7.67 12.48 4.75
N VAL A 134 7.21 11.78 3.71
CA VAL A 134 5.84 11.29 3.59
C VAL A 134 5.93 9.82 3.19
N PRO A 135 5.17 8.91 3.82
CA PRO A 135 5.19 7.50 3.45
C PRO A 135 4.94 7.29 1.95
N ILE A 136 5.68 6.38 1.33
CA ILE A 136 5.49 6.00 -0.06
C ILE A 136 4.83 4.63 -0.10
N VAL A 137 3.77 4.50 -0.88
CA VAL A 137 3.03 3.26 -1.11
C VAL A 137 3.23 2.85 -2.56
N GLU A 138 3.61 1.60 -2.78
CA GLU A 138 3.83 1.02 -4.11
C GLU A 138 3.09 -0.31 -4.22
N PHE A 139 2.33 -0.48 -5.30
CA PHE A 139 1.72 -1.77 -5.62
C PHE A 139 2.75 -2.68 -6.29
N ASN A 140 2.77 -3.95 -5.88
CA ASN A 140 3.56 -4.96 -6.58
C ASN A 140 3.04 -5.13 -8.01
N GLU A 141 3.97 -5.10 -8.98
CA GLU A 141 3.64 -5.27 -10.40
C GLU A 141 2.92 -6.61 -10.66
N GLY A 142 1.89 -6.57 -11.50
CA GLY A 142 1.21 -7.76 -12.02
C GLY A 142 0.17 -8.40 -11.08
N GLN A 143 -0.02 -7.93 -9.85
CA GLN A 143 -1.04 -8.52 -8.95
C GLN A 143 -2.48 -8.33 -9.47
N PHE A 144 -2.71 -7.34 -10.34
CA PHE A 144 -4.00 -7.03 -10.98
C PHE A 144 -3.97 -7.23 -12.51
N ALA A 145 -3.14 -8.15 -13.01
CA ALA A 145 -3.02 -8.38 -14.45
C ALA A 145 -4.26 -9.07 -15.06
N ASP A 146 -4.91 -9.94 -14.29
CA ASP A 146 -6.12 -10.67 -14.69
C ASP A 146 -7.31 -10.22 -13.84
N PRO A 147 -8.55 -10.28 -14.37
CA PRO A 147 -9.75 -10.03 -13.59
C PRO A 147 -9.85 -10.95 -12.37
N ILE A 148 -10.16 -10.37 -11.20
CA ILE A 148 -10.23 -11.09 -9.93
C ILE A 148 -11.50 -11.93 -9.90
N ALA A 149 -11.34 -13.25 -9.86
CA ALA A 149 -12.44 -14.21 -9.78
C ALA A 149 -12.50 -15.00 -8.45
N GLU A 150 -11.44 -14.91 -7.63
CA GLU A 150 -11.29 -15.58 -6.34
C GLU A 150 -10.77 -14.59 -5.29
N PRO A 151 -10.86 -14.87 -3.98
CA PRO A 151 -10.32 -14.00 -2.94
C PRO A 151 -8.86 -13.64 -3.20
N HIS A 152 -8.56 -12.34 -3.34
CA HIS A 152 -7.26 -11.85 -3.79
C HIS A 152 -6.57 -11.03 -2.71
N ILE A 153 -5.43 -11.52 -2.20
CA ILE A 153 -4.65 -10.81 -1.19
C ILE A 153 -3.88 -9.64 -1.82
N VAL A 154 -4.17 -8.43 -1.37
CA VAL A 154 -3.49 -7.21 -1.80
C VAL A 154 -2.13 -7.12 -1.13
N ASN A 155 -1.08 -6.97 -1.95
CA ASN A 155 0.28 -6.79 -1.49
C ASN A 155 0.80 -5.41 -1.90
N VAL A 156 1.14 -4.61 -0.89
CA VAL A 156 1.74 -3.28 -1.06
C VAL A 156 3.09 -3.22 -0.38
N THR A 157 4.02 -2.50 -1.00
CA THR A 157 5.29 -2.11 -0.39
C THR A 157 5.13 -0.70 0.18
N VAL A 158 5.53 -0.53 1.44
CA VAL A 158 5.49 0.76 2.13
C VAL A 158 6.90 1.15 2.52
N ARG A 159 7.29 2.39 2.19
CA ARG A 159 8.58 2.97 2.56
C ARG A 159 8.35 4.22 3.38
N SER A 160 8.93 4.28 4.57
CA SER A 160 8.82 5.41 5.49
C SER A 160 10.06 5.48 6.39
N ASP A 161 10.53 6.69 6.68
CA ASP A 161 11.60 6.90 7.67
C ASP A 161 11.05 6.92 9.10
N ASP A 162 9.79 7.33 9.26
CA ASP A 162 9.09 7.35 10.54
C ASP A 162 8.20 6.10 10.71
N PRO A 163 7.95 5.65 11.97
CA PRO A 163 7.11 4.49 12.23
C PRO A 163 5.70 4.69 11.67
N VAL A 164 5.18 3.69 10.97
CA VAL A 164 3.84 3.74 10.42
C VAL A 164 2.81 3.50 11.53
N THR A 165 1.77 4.35 11.60
CA THR A 165 0.73 4.28 12.64
C THR A 165 -0.64 3.88 12.11
N GLY A 166 -0.88 4.04 10.81
CA GLY A 166 -2.16 3.68 10.20
C GLY A 166 -2.04 3.29 8.73
N VAL A 167 -2.95 2.44 8.30
CA VAL A 167 -3.19 2.10 6.89
C VAL A 167 -4.69 2.11 6.65
N THR A 168 -5.12 2.56 5.48
CA THR A 168 -6.51 2.53 5.02
C THR A 168 -6.56 2.03 3.60
N PHE A 169 -7.37 1.01 3.36
CA PHE A 169 -7.71 0.50 2.03
C PHE A 169 -9.12 0.98 1.71
N SER A 170 -9.30 1.56 0.52
CA SER A 170 -10.61 1.95 0.00
C SER A 170 -10.81 1.46 -1.42
N ILE A 171 -12.00 0.95 -1.70
CA ILE A 171 -12.42 0.56 -3.06
C ILE A 171 -13.50 1.54 -3.49
N ASP A 172 -13.31 2.19 -4.64
CA ASP A 172 -14.20 3.22 -5.20
C ASP A 172 -14.53 4.37 -4.22
N GLY A 173 -13.57 4.69 -3.35
CA GLY A 173 -13.69 5.73 -2.34
C GLY A 173 -14.38 5.29 -1.03
N GLU A 174 -14.85 4.04 -0.92
CA GLU A 174 -15.38 3.48 0.32
C GLU A 174 -14.31 2.71 1.09
N VAL A 175 -14.16 3.00 2.39
CA VAL A 175 -13.16 2.32 3.24
C VAL A 175 -13.58 0.88 3.49
N VAL A 176 -12.74 -0.06 3.05
CA VAL A 176 -12.96 -1.50 3.19
C VAL A 176 -12.12 -2.13 4.30
N SER A 177 -10.98 -1.53 4.64
CA SER A 177 -10.12 -2.02 5.72
C SER A 177 -9.23 -0.91 6.28
N THR A 178 -8.91 -1.00 7.57
CA THR A 178 -7.90 -0.14 8.24
C THR A 178 -6.76 -0.96 8.85
N SER A 179 -6.56 -2.18 8.35
CA SER A 179 -5.59 -3.15 8.87
C SER A 179 -4.63 -3.59 7.77
N TYR A 180 -3.40 -3.89 8.15
CA TYR A 180 -2.44 -4.52 7.26
C TYR A 180 -2.90 -5.93 6.87
N GLY A 181 -2.80 -6.24 5.58
CA GLY A 181 -3.34 -7.47 5.02
C GLY A 181 -4.83 -7.32 4.75
N PHE A 182 -5.16 -7.09 3.49
CA PHE A 182 -6.53 -6.99 2.99
C PHE A 182 -6.68 -7.96 1.82
N ALA A 183 -7.80 -8.68 1.78
CA ALA A 183 -8.17 -9.51 0.65
C ALA A 183 -9.41 -8.93 -0.01
N ILE A 184 -9.36 -8.78 -1.33
CA ILE A 184 -10.52 -8.44 -2.14
C ILE A 184 -11.38 -9.69 -2.25
N GLU A 185 -12.61 -9.60 -1.79
CA GLU A 185 -13.63 -10.64 -1.93
C GLU A 185 -14.50 -10.29 -3.16
N PRO A 186 -14.25 -10.86 -4.35
CA PRO A 186 -14.90 -10.43 -5.60
C PRO A 186 -16.41 -10.63 -5.59
N VAL A 187 -16.92 -11.59 -4.81
CA VAL A 187 -18.35 -11.83 -4.65
C VAL A 187 -19.10 -10.65 -4.01
N LEU A 188 -18.39 -9.76 -3.29
CA LEU A 188 -18.95 -8.57 -2.66
C LEU A 188 -18.90 -7.34 -3.57
N LEU A 189 -18.29 -7.44 -4.75
CA LEU A 189 -18.12 -6.35 -5.71
C LEU A 189 -18.90 -6.67 -7.00
N GLN A 190 -19.31 -5.61 -7.71
CA GLN A 190 -19.90 -5.79 -9.03
C GLN A 190 -18.83 -6.20 -10.04
N PRO A 191 -19.19 -6.87 -11.14
CA PRO A 191 -18.25 -7.12 -12.23
C PRO A 191 -17.80 -5.82 -12.89
N GLY A 192 -16.54 -5.78 -13.34
CA GLY A 192 -15.96 -4.65 -14.08
C GLY A 192 -14.82 -3.95 -13.34
N THR A 193 -14.52 -2.73 -13.77
CA THR A 193 -13.37 -1.96 -13.26
C THR A 193 -13.70 -1.27 -11.94
N HIS A 194 -12.76 -1.40 -10.99
CA HIS A 194 -12.77 -0.76 -9.68
C HIS A 194 -11.43 -0.06 -9.44
N THR A 195 -11.42 0.94 -8.56
CA THR A 195 -10.19 1.61 -8.12
C THR A 195 -9.90 1.29 -6.66
N LEU A 196 -8.75 0.69 -6.40
CA LEU A 196 -8.21 0.47 -5.06
C LEU A 196 -7.25 1.61 -4.69
N GLU A 197 -7.52 2.31 -3.61
CA GLU A 197 -6.61 3.27 -2.99
C GLU A 197 -6.10 2.75 -1.65
N VAL A 198 -4.80 2.92 -1.42
CA VAL A 198 -4.15 2.60 -0.15
C VAL A 198 -3.47 3.85 0.38
N ALA A 199 -3.91 4.32 1.54
CA ALA A 199 -3.34 5.45 2.26
C ALA A 199 -2.63 4.97 3.53
N VAL A 200 -1.45 5.52 3.79
CA VAL A 200 -0.59 5.16 4.92
C VAL A 200 -0.19 6.41 5.68
N THR A 201 -0.36 6.38 7.00
CA THR A 201 -0.05 7.50 7.91
C THR A 201 1.07 7.12 8.86
N ASP A 202 2.07 8.00 9.01
CA ASP A 202 3.18 7.80 9.94
C ASP A 202 2.94 8.37 11.35
N ALA A 203 3.96 8.34 12.21
CA ALA A 203 3.90 8.83 13.58
C ALA A 203 3.86 10.36 13.69
N ASN A 204 4.25 11.06 12.62
CA ASN A 204 4.24 12.50 12.52
C ASN A 204 2.88 13.02 12.02
N GLY A 205 2.05 12.12 11.49
CA GLY A 205 0.73 12.40 10.96
C GLY A 205 0.74 12.71 9.47
N ASP A 206 1.86 12.50 8.80
CA ASP A 206 1.98 12.65 7.35
C ASP A 206 1.40 11.41 6.67
N THR A 207 0.64 11.64 5.60
CA THR A 207 -0.07 10.58 4.86
C THR A 207 0.38 10.56 3.41
N GLY A 208 0.82 9.40 2.93
CA GLY A 208 0.99 9.13 1.51
C GLY A 208 0.04 8.07 1.02
N SER A 209 -0.34 8.14 -0.26
CA SER A 209 -1.26 7.18 -0.86
C SER A 209 -0.82 6.77 -2.27
N ALA A 210 -1.33 5.63 -2.70
CA ALA A 210 -1.27 5.16 -4.07
C ALA A 210 -2.62 4.56 -4.46
N ALA A 211 -2.97 4.69 -5.75
CA ALA A 211 -4.17 4.10 -6.31
C ALA A 211 -3.83 3.22 -7.52
N VAL A 212 -4.63 2.18 -7.73
CA VAL A 212 -4.52 1.27 -8.87
C VAL A 212 -5.91 0.80 -9.28
N ASP A 213 -6.13 0.71 -10.59
CA ASP A 213 -7.34 0.11 -11.13
C ASP A 213 -7.17 -1.41 -11.22
N PHE A 214 -8.24 -2.14 -10.91
CA PHE A 214 -8.32 -3.59 -11.07
C PHE A 214 -9.68 -3.97 -11.66
N GLU A 215 -9.76 -5.15 -12.26
CA GLU A 215 -11.00 -5.69 -12.81
C GLU A 215 -11.53 -6.83 -11.93
N VAL A 216 -12.84 -6.88 -11.74
CA VAL A 216 -13.55 -7.97 -11.08
C VAL A 216 -14.27 -8.78 -12.14
N ALA A 217 -14.03 -10.09 -12.17
CA ALA A 217 -14.72 -10.99 -13.08
C ALA A 217 -16.19 -11.15 -12.69
N ALA A 218 -17.05 -11.41 -13.68
CA ALA A 218 -18.39 -11.91 -13.40
C ALA A 218 -18.31 -13.36 -12.89
N LEU A 219 -18.80 -13.59 -11.68
CA LEU A 219 -18.78 -14.90 -11.02
C LEU A 219 -20.06 -15.67 -11.33
N PRO A 220 -19.98 -16.96 -11.73
CA PRO A 220 -21.16 -17.79 -11.89
C PRO A 220 -21.91 -17.98 -10.57
N THR A 221 -23.24 -18.06 -10.64
CA THR A 221 -24.09 -18.33 -9.48
C THR A 221 -24.03 -19.82 -9.11
N GLU A 222 -23.82 -20.13 -7.83
CA GLU A 222 -23.99 -21.50 -7.35
C GLU A 222 -25.48 -21.87 -7.41
N ILE A 223 -25.82 -23.00 -8.04
CA ILE A 223 -27.21 -23.45 -8.16
C ILE A 223 -27.34 -24.94 -7.85
N THR A 224 -28.53 -25.32 -7.42
CA THR A 224 -28.98 -26.72 -7.30
C THR A 224 -30.32 -26.87 -8.00
N LEU A 225 -30.57 -28.04 -8.57
CA LEU A 225 -31.81 -28.34 -9.28
C LEU A 225 -32.74 -29.16 -8.39
N VAL A 226 -34.01 -28.77 -8.37
CA VAL A 226 -35.08 -29.59 -7.81
C VAL A 226 -35.74 -30.33 -8.98
N VAL A 227 -35.40 -31.60 -9.11
CA VAL A 227 -35.98 -32.53 -10.09
C VAL A 227 -36.85 -33.56 -9.37
N PRO A 228 -37.83 -34.18 -10.04
CA PRO A 228 -38.62 -35.25 -9.44
C PRO A 228 -37.76 -36.47 -9.09
N GLU A 229 -38.09 -37.13 -7.98
CA GLU A 229 -37.45 -38.38 -7.58
C GLU A 229 -38.20 -39.58 -8.15
N GLY A 230 -37.46 -40.59 -8.62
CA GLY A 230 -38.03 -41.84 -9.12
C GLY A 230 -38.60 -41.75 -10.54
N GLU A 231 -39.52 -42.66 -10.84
CA GLU A 231 -40.17 -42.77 -12.16
C GLU A 231 -41.38 -41.82 -12.24
N VAL A 232 -41.41 -40.97 -13.27
CA VAL A 232 -42.40 -39.90 -13.43
C VAL A 232 -43.22 -40.12 -14.69
N SER A 233 -44.54 -39.96 -14.58
CA SER A 233 -45.49 -40.14 -15.69
C SER A 233 -46.57 -39.05 -15.76
N GLU A 234 -46.46 -38.01 -14.92
CA GLU A 234 -47.32 -36.83 -14.91
C GLU A 234 -46.47 -35.56 -15.10
N PRO A 235 -47.06 -34.44 -15.57
CA PRO A 235 -46.35 -33.16 -15.68
C PRO A 235 -45.69 -32.77 -14.36
N PHE A 236 -44.41 -32.40 -14.44
CA PHE A 236 -43.61 -32.02 -13.27
C PHE A 236 -42.95 -30.68 -13.47
N THR A 237 -42.56 -30.03 -12.38
CA THR A 237 -41.85 -28.74 -12.42
C THR A 237 -40.43 -28.94 -11.95
N VAL A 238 -39.49 -28.45 -12.75
CA VAL A 238 -38.10 -28.28 -12.36
C VAL A 238 -37.94 -26.86 -11.86
N SER A 239 -37.34 -26.68 -10.69
CA SER A 239 -36.95 -25.36 -10.19
C SER A 239 -35.45 -25.26 -9.91
N VAL A 240 -34.93 -24.04 -10.05
CA VAL A 240 -33.55 -23.70 -9.69
C VAL A 240 -33.55 -23.11 -8.29
N VAL A 241 -32.75 -23.68 -7.40
CA VAL A 241 -32.45 -23.10 -6.09
C VAL A 241 -31.07 -22.46 -6.15
N GLN A 242 -31.03 -21.14 -5.97
CA GLN A 242 -29.81 -20.34 -6.02
C GLN A 242 -29.11 -20.32 -4.65
N GLY A 243 -27.79 -20.45 -4.66
CA GLY A 243 -26.90 -20.28 -3.52
C GLY A 243 -26.35 -18.84 -3.44
N THR A 244 -25.06 -18.72 -3.12
CA THR A 244 -24.39 -17.41 -3.08
C THR A 244 -24.25 -16.88 -4.51
N THR A 245 -24.55 -15.59 -4.70
CA THR A 245 -24.46 -14.94 -6.01
C THR A 245 -23.87 -13.54 -5.90
N GLN A 246 -23.04 -13.17 -6.89
CA GLN A 246 -22.46 -11.82 -7.02
C GLN A 246 -23.45 -10.84 -7.66
N THR A 247 -24.22 -11.32 -8.65
CA THR A 247 -25.29 -10.56 -9.32
C THR A 247 -26.56 -11.38 -9.36
N GLU A 248 -27.72 -10.75 -9.54
CA GLU A 248 -29.00 -11.46 -9.59
C GLU A 248 -29.08 -12.44 -10.76
N GLY A 249 -29.82 -13.55 -10.58
CA GLY A 249 -30.13 -14.47 -11.67
C GLY A 249 -30.90 -13.77 -12.80
N LEU A 250 -30.58 -14.08 -14.06
CA LEU A 250 -31.18 -13.46 -15.22
C LEU A 250 -32.02 -14.44 -16.04
N VAL A 251 -31.46 -15.61 -16.36
CA VAL A 251 -32.12 -16.62 -17.19
C VAL A 251 -31.65 -18.02 -16.86
N ALA A 252 -32.59 -18.97 -16.85
CA ALA A 252 -32.35 -20.40 -16.80
C ALA A 252 -32.79 -21.03 -18.12
N VAL A 253 -31.87 -21.61 -18.88
CA VAL A 253 -32.17 -22.35 -20.12
C VAL A 253 -32.16 -23.84 -19.81
N TYR A 254 -33.28 -24.51 -20.04
CA TYR A 254 -33.48 -25.92 -19.76
C TYR A 254 -33.29 -26.73 -21.03
N SER A 255 -32.46 -27.76 -20.96
CA SER A 255 -32.26 -28.72 -22.04
C SER A 255 -32.53 -30.12 -21.55
N LEU A 256 -33.21 -30.92 -22.36
CA LEU A 256 -33.46 -32.33 -22.12
C LEU A 256 -32.67 -33.14 -23.14
N ASP A 257 -31.79 -34.03 -22.67
CA ASP A 257 -30.92 -34.88 -23.50
C ASP A 257 -30.12 -34.09 -24.56
N GLY A 258 -29.78 -32.83 -24.23
CA GLY A 258 -29.04 -31.91 -25.09
C GLY A 258 -29.90 -31.01 -26.00
N GLU A 259 -31.22 -31.16 -26.01
CA GLU A 259 -32.14 -30.30 -26.77
C GLU A 259 -32.82 -29.27 -25.86
N VAL A 260 -32.80 -27.99 -26.25
CA VAL A 260 -33.42 -26.90 -25.48
C VAL A 260 -34.94 -27.06 -25.51
N VAL A 261 -35.54 -27.20 -24.33
CA VAL A 261 -36.99 -27.40 -24.14
C VAL A 261 -37.71 -26.14 -23.64
N GLY A 262 -36.96 -25.16 -23.11
CA GLY A 262 -37.53 -23.91 -22.66
C GLY A 262 -36.54 -23.04 -21.90
N GLU A 263 -36.99 -21.85 -21.54
CA GLU A 263 -36.25 -20.91 -20.69
C GLU A 263 -37.17 -20.30 -19.63
N SER A 264 -36.57 -19.84 -18.53
CA SER A 264 -37.25 -19.07 -17.49
C SER A 264 -36.45 -17.82 -17.17
N THR A 265 -37.12 -16.67 -17.17
CA THR A 265 -36.54 -15.36 -16.84
C THR A 265 -37.25 -14.71 -15.64
N THR A 266 -38.07 -15.47 -14.91
CA THR A 266 -38.89 -14.94 -13.82
C THR A 266 -38.16 -15.11 -12.50
N ALA A 267 -37.52 -14.06 -12.01
CA ALA A 267 -36.94 -14.06 -10.67
C ALA A 267 -38.02 -13.91 -9.58
N PRO A 268 -37.85 -14.52 -8.39
CA PRO A 268 -36.77 -15.43 -8.00
C PRO A 268 -37.00 -16.90 -8.45
N ASP A 269 -38.20 -17.20 -8.95
CA ASP A 269 -38.69 -18.55 -9.23
C ASP A 269 -38.39 -18.99 -10.66
N PHE A 270 -37.12 -19.33 -10.92
CA PHE A 270 -36.70 -19.92 -12.18
C PHE A 270 -37.18 -21.37 -12.26
N ALA A 271 -38.36 -21.57 -12.85
CA ALA A 271 -38.98 -22.87 -13.01
C ALA A 271 -39.46 -23.13 -14.44
N LEU A 272 -39.47 -24.41 -14.82
CA LEU A 272 -40.05 -24.91 -16.06
C LEU A 272 -40.92 -26.13 -15.75
N THR A 273 -42.15 -26.13 -16.27
CA THR A 273 -43.02 -27.31 -16.27
C THR A 273 -42.74 -28.15 -17.51
N VAL A 274 -42.42 -29.42 -17.32
CA VAL A 274 -42.15 -30.40 -18.37
C VAL A 274 -43.34 -31.34 -18.47
N ASP A 275 -43.89 -31.48 -19.68
CA ASP A 275 -44.84 -32.54 -20.00
C ASP A 275 -44.05 -33.79 -20.42
N PRO A 276 -44.15 -34.92 -19.70
CA PRO A 276 -43.47 -36.14 -20.08
C PRO A 276 -44.08 -36.82 -21.32
N PHE A 277 -45.34 -36.52 -21.66
CA PHE A 277 -46.07 -37.24 -22.71
C PHE A 277 -45.36 -37.35 -24.09
N PRO A 278 -44.76 -36.28 -24.66
CA PRO A 278 -44.07 -36.37 -25.95
C PRO A 278 -42.71 -37.08 -25.90
N LEU A 279 -42.25 -37.49 -24.71
CA LEU A 279 -40.92 -38.04 -24.48
C LEU A 279 -40.98 -39.58 -24.34
N PRO A 280 -39.95 -40.30 -24.81
CA PRO A 280 -39.89 -41.75 -24.64
C PRO A 280 -39.75 -42.12 -23.15
N ALA A 281 -40.17 -43.32 -22.76
CA ALA A 281 -39.89 -43.83 -21.42
C ALA A 281 -38.41 -44.23 -21.29
N GLY A 282 -37.83 -44.07 -20.09
CA GLY A 282 -36.44 -44.41 -19.81
C GLY A 282 -35.70 -43.36 -19.00
N GLU A 283 -34.37 -43.46 -18.99
CA GLU A 283 -33.49 -42.46 -18.35
C GLU A 283 -33.34 -41.24 -19.23
N HIS A 284 -33.43 -40.07 -18.60
CA HIS A 284 -33.25 -38.77 -19.23
C HIS A 284 -32.30 -37.91 -18.41
N THR A 285 -31.62 -36.99 -19.08
CA THR A 285 -30.76 -36.00 -18.43
C THR A 285 -31.33 -34.60 -18.65
N LEU A 286 -31.65 -33.92 -17.55
CA LEU A 286 -31.94 -32.50 -17.58
C LEU A 286 -30.64 -31.72 -17.38
N SER A 287 -30.39 -30.74 -18.24
CA SER A 287 -29.30 -29.77 -18.11
C SER A 287 -29.88 -28.36 -18.00
N VAL A 288 -29.43 -27.58 -17.03
CA VAL A 288 -29.84 -26.19 -16.86
C VAL A 288 -28.62 -25.28 -16.94
N ALA A 289 -28.59 -24.43 -17.97
CA ALA A 289 -27.63 -23.35 -18.09
C ALA A 289 -28.22 -22.09 -17.45
N PHE A 290 -27.68 -21.71 -16.29
CA PHE A 290 -28.14 -20.58 -15.51
C PHE A 290 -27.19 -19.40 -15.65
N THR A 291 -27.68 -18.30 -16.20
CA THR A 291 -26.91 -17.07 -16.43
C THR A 291 -27.38 -15.98 -15.48
N ASN A 292 -26.43 -15.29 -14.84
CA ASN A 292 -26.73 -14.13 -14.00
C ASN A 292 -26.61 -12.80 -14.77
N ALA A 293 -27.02 -11.70 -14.13
CA ALA A 293 -27.01 -10.37 -14.74
C ALA A 293 -25.60 -9.87 -15.10
N GLY A 294 -24.56 -10.38 -14.43
CA GLY A 294 -23.15 -10.19 -14.78
C GLY A 294 -22.70 -10.94 -16.04
N GLY A 295 -23.54 -11.81 -16.60
CA GLY A 295 -23.26 -12.60 -17.79
C GLY A 295 -22.50 -13.91 -17.54
N ALA A 296 -22.24 -14.26 -16.28
CA ALA A 296 -21.61 -15.53 -15.94
C ALA A 296 -22.63 -16.67 -15.95
N THR A 297 -22.22 -17.84 -16.47
CA THR A 297 -23.08 -19.00 -16.64
C THR A 297 -22.59 -20.19 -15.82
N THR A 298 -23.50 -20.84 -15.09
CA THR A 298 -23.31 -22.15 -14.45
C THR A 298 -24.15 -23.18 -15.17
N VAL A 299 -23.62 -24.39 -15.40
CA VAL A 299 -24.40 -25.52 -15.94
C VAL A 299 -24.48 -26.62 -14.90
N VAL A 300 -25.70 -27.07 -14.59
CA VAL A 300 -25.94 -28.21 -13.71
C VAL A 300 -26.78 -29.25 -14.44
N GLU A 301 -26.42 -30.51 -14.28
CA GLU A 301 -27.14 -31.65 -14.85
C GLU A 301 -27.76 -32.50 -13.74
N ALA A 302 -28.96 -33.00 -13.97
CA ALA A 302 -29.69 -33.87 -13.07
C ALA A 302 -30.38 -35.00 -13.86
N PRO A 303 -30.09 -36.28 -13.54
CA PRO A 303 -30.78 -37.40 -14.16
C PRO A 303 -32.18 -37.57 -13.57
N PHE A 304 -33.11 -38.08 -14.37
CA PHE A 304 -34.42 -38.52 -13.93
C PHE A 304 -34.93 -39.67 -14.82
N THR A 305 -36.00 -40.35 -14.41
CA THR A 305 -36.57 -41.48 -15.16
C THR A 305 -38.02 -41.20 -15.53
N LEU A 306 -38.35 -41.34 -16.81
CA LEU A 306 -39.71 -41.31 -17.30
C LEU A 306 -40.29 -42.71 -17.35
N GLY A 307 -41.50 -42.85 -16.82
CA GLY A 307 -42.22 -44.10 -16.82
C GLY A 307 -42.97 -44.36 -18.12
N ASN A 308 -43.45 -45.59 -18.25
CA ASN A 308 -44.38 -45.90 -19.33
C ASN A 308 -45.70 -45.15 -19.11
N MET A 309 -46.05 -44.29 -20.07
CA MET A 309 -47.29 -43.55 -20.05
C MET A 309 -48.37 -44.28 -20.86
N PRO A 310 -49.62 -44.33 -20.37
CA PRO A 310 -50.74 -44.78 -21.18
C PRO A 310 -50.96 -43.80 -22.35
N PRO A 311 -51.45 -44.28 -23.51
CA PRO A 311 -51.84 -43.40 -24.59
C PRO A 311 -52.89 -42.40 -24.11
N ARG A 312 -52.67 -41.11 -24.40
CA ARG A 312 -53.62 -40.02 -24.12
C ARG A 312 -54.37 -39.74 -25.41
N VAL A 313 -55.67 -39.53 -25.29
CA VAL A 313 -56.53 -39.15 -26.41
C VAL A 313 -57.06 -37.75 -26.13
N GLU A 314 -56.77 -36.81 -27.01
CA GLU A 314 -57.35 -35.47 -26.96
C GLU A 314 -58.46 -35.35 -27.98
N LEU A 315 -59.62 -34.85 -27.51
CA LEU A 315 -60.71 -34.47 -28.39
C LEU A 315 -60.41 -33.05 -28.88
N GLY A 316 -60.32 -32.84 -30.19
CA GLY A 316 -60.11 -31.53 -30.81
C GLY A 316 -61.34 -30.60 -30.71
N ILE A 317 -62.02 -30.57 -29.57
CA ILE A 317 -63.19 -29.72 -29.31
C ILE A 317 -62.90 -28.75 -28.17
N GLU A 318 -63.26 -27.49 -28.36
CA GLU A 318 -63.18 -26.48 -27.30
C GLU A 318 -64.19 -26.78 -26.18
N GLU A 319 -63.79 -26.52 -24.93
CA GLU A 319 -64.67 -26.68 -23.77
C GLU A 319 -65.89 -25.75 -23.91
N GLY A 320 -67.10 -26.31 -23.83
CA GLY A 320 -68.35 -25.56 -23.97
C GLY A 320 -68.92 -25.49 -25.40
N LEU A 321 -68.32 -26.19 -26.38
CA LEU A 321 -68.89 -26.32 -27.72
C LEU A 321 -70.31 -26.91 -27.65
N THR A 322 -71.29 -26.15 -28.11
CA THR A 322 -72.67 -26.63 -28.27
C THR A 322 -72.89 -27.13 -29.69
N ILE A 323 -73.02 -28.45 -29.83
CA ILE A 323 -73.20 -29.10 -31.13
C ILE A 323 -74.70 -29.13 -31.47
N SER A 324 -75.13 -28.29 -32.41
CA SER A 324 -76.52 -28.24 -32.91
C SER A 324 -76.73 -28.98 -34.24
N GLU A 325 -75.66 -29.40 -34.92
CA GLU A 325 -75.65 -30.15 -36.17
C GLU A 325 -74.52 -31.20 -36.17
N PRO A 326 -74.57 -32.27 -37.00
CA PRO A 326 -73.50 -33.27 -37.05
C PRO A 326 -72.13 -32.59 -37.28
N THR A 327 -71.23 -32.75 -36.31
CA THR A 327 -69.89 -32.16 -36.32
C THR A 327 -68.87 -33.29 -36.26
N ASP A 328 -67.96 -33.32 -37.23
CA ASP A 328 -66.84 -34.27 -37.22
C ASP A 328 -65.83 -33.82 -36.15
N ILE A 329 -65.55 -34.70 -35.19
CA ILE A 329 -64.56 -34.48 -34.14
C ILE A 329 -63.28 -35.21 -34.55
N THR A 330 -62.19 -34.45 -34.69
CA THR A 330 -60.86 -35.03 -34.82
C THR A 330 -60.39 -35.53 -33.46
N VAL A 331 -59.87 -36.74 -33.45
CA VAL A 331 -59.31 -37.40 -32.28
C VAL A 331 -57.84 -37.59 -32.57
N ASP A 332 -57.00 -36.87 -31.83
CA ASP A 332 -55.55 -36.99 -31.90
C ASP A 332 -55.10 -37.88 -30.73
N ALA A 333 -54.18 -38.80 -31.01
CA ALA A 333 -53.70 -39.83 -30.08
C ALA A 333 -52.18 -39.93 -30.12
#